data_AF-A0A1B6KV17-F1
#
_entry.id   AF-A0A1B6KV17-F1
#
_cell.length_a   1.000
_cell.length_b   1.000
_cell.length_c   1.000
_cell.angle_alpha   90.00
_cell.angle_beta   90.00
_cell.angle_gamma   90.00
#
_symmetry.space_group_name_H-M   'P 1'
#
loop_
_entity.id
_entity.type
_entity.pdbx_description
1 polymer ?
#
loop_
_entity_poly.entity_id
_entity_poly.type
_entity_poly.pdbx_seq_one_letter_code
_entity_poly.pdbx_strand_id
1 'polypeptide(L)'
;QAQNYSIEDKAHAEDDKFGRRERYCGPTSDFKEKDSYKPNVKLDYIDDNGHVLCAKEAFRYLSHKFHGKGPGKNKVEKRMKKGEQEVLMKQMSSTDTPLGTLNMLQAKQRETQSAYVVLSGSKQLHQAASISKTKL
;
A
#
# COMPACT_ATOMS: atom_id res chain seq x y z
N GLN A 1 -6.80 20.73 -0.33
CA GLN A 1 -6.09 20.61 -1.62
C GLN A 1 -4.60 20.67 -1.30
N ALA A 2 -3.84 19.61 -1.58
CA ALA A 2 -2.40 19.62 -1.31
C ALA A 2 -1.70 20.50 -2.36
N GLN A 3 -0.84 21.42 -1.90
CA GLN A 3 -0.07 22.28 -2.79
C GLN A 3 1.04 21.43 -3.42
N ASN A 4 1.04 21.32 -4.75
CA ASN A 4 2.07 20.63 -5.50
C ASN A 4 3.35 21.47 -5.51
N TYR A 5 4.25 21.21 -4.55
CA TYR A 5 5.59 21.79 -4.57
C TYR A 5 6.46 21.02 -5.58
N SER A 6 6.50 21.50 -6.81
CA SER A 6 7.50 21.05 -7.79
C SER A 6 8.80 21.79 -7.51
N ILE A 7 9.80 21.08 -6.97
CA ILE A 7 11.17 21.58 -6.94
C ILE A 7 11.68 21.54 -8.39
N GLU A 8 11.79 22.71 -9.01
CA GLU A 8 12.47 22.87 -10.29
C GLU A 8 13.97 22.59 -10.08
N ASP A 9 14.48 21.54 -10.73
CA ASP A 9 15.92 21.27 -10.84
C ASP A 9 16.56 22.37 -11.71
N LYS A 10 16.89 23.51 -11.08
CA LYS A 10 17.91 24.42 -11.61
C LYS A 10 19.26 23.76 -11.38
N ALA A 11 19.64 22.88 -12.31
CA ALA A 11 21.01 22.42 -12.44
C ALA A 11 21.90 23.63 -12.76
N HIS A 12 22.44 24.26 -11.72
CA HIS A 12 23.53 25.22 -11.85
C HIS A 12 24.81 24.40 -12.05
N ALA A 13 25.09 24.09 -13.32
CA ALA A 13 26.47 23.88 -13.73
C ALA A 13 27.23 25.21 -13.55
N GLU A 14 28.54 25.13 -13.29
CA GLU A 14 29.46 26.24 -13.01
C GLU A 14 29.47 26.72 -11.54
N ASP A 15 30.18 25.99 -10.67
CA ASP A 15 31.38 26.51 -9.99
C ASP A 15 31.98 25.46 -9.04
N ASP A 16 32.80 24.58 -9.61
CA ASP A 16 33.81 23.80 -8.88
C ASP A 16 34.96 24.75 -8.49
N LYS A 17 34.86 25.38 -7.32
CA LYS A 17 35.97 25.76 -6.40
C LYS A 17 35.46 26.72 -5.33
N PHE A 18 35.98 26.58 -4.11
CA PHE A 18 35.74 27.35 -2.88
C PHE A 18 34.66 26.81 -1.91
N GLY A 19 35.12 26.26 -0.78
CA GLY A 19 34.37 26.33 0.48
C GLY A 19 33.81 25.03 1.08
N ARG A 20 34.50 23.88 0.98
CA ARG A 20 34.09 22.60 1.59
C ARG A 20 34.23 22.50 3.13
N ARG A 21 34.03 23.58 3.90
CA ARG A 21 33.97 23.45 5.38
C ARG A 21 33.06 24.40 6.16
N GLU A 22 32.49 25.43 5.54
CA GLU A 22 31.85 26.51 6.32
C GLU A 22 30.54 27.00 5.69
N ARG A 23 29.65 26.07 5.34
CA ARG A 23 28.31 26.41 4.79
C ARG A 23 27.14 25.76 5.54
N TYR A 24 27.36 25.31 6.77
CA TYR A 24 26.28 24.75 7.61
C TYR A 24 26.21 25.40 8.99
N CYS A 25 26.43 26.72 9.04
CA CYS A 25 26.10 27.54 10.20
C CYS A 25 25.49 28.83 9.66
N GLY A 26 24.24 28.75 9.19
CA GLY A 26 23.42 29.95 9.06
C GLY A 26 23.14 30.52 10.46
N PRO A 27 22.77 31.80 10.62
CA PRO A 27 22.49 32.38 11.92
C PRO A 27 21.36 31.59 12.61
N THR A 28 21.70 30.72 13.55
CA THR A 28 20.73 30.03 14.39
C THR A 28 20.35 31.00 15.51
N SER A 29 19.24 31.71 15.34
CA SER A 29 18.68 32.50 16.43
C SER A 29 18.10 31.56 17.47
N ASP A 30 18.62 31.59 18.70
CA ASP A 30 18.06 30.83 19.81
C ASP A 30 16.64 31.33 20.12
N PHE A 31 15.65 30.45 19.99
CA PHE A 31 14.24 30.76 20.22
C PHE A 31 13.89 30.76 21.72
N LYS A 32 14.42 31.71 22.49
CA LYS A 32 14.28 31.81 23.96
C LYS A 32 12.96 32.42 24.43
N GLU A 33 12.18 33.05 23.55
CA GLU A 33 10.91 33.71 23.92
C GLU A 33 9.79 32.72 24.28
N LYS A 34 9.94 31.42 23.97
CA LYS A 34 8.93 30.40 24.26
C LYS A 34 9.52 29.13 24.87
N ASP A 35 10.22 29.26 25.98
CA ASP A 35 10.77 28.11 26.74
C ASP A 35 9.70 27.09 27.19
N SER A 36 8.44 27.51 27.30
CA SER A 36 7.31 26.63 27.66
C SER A 36 6.57 26.01 26.47
N TYR A 37 6.94 26.33 25.23
CA TYR A 37 6.26 25.85 24.03
C TYR A 37 6.79 24.47 23.61
N LYS A 38 5.98 23.43 23.86
CA LYS A 38 6.27 22.04 23.51
C LYS A 38 5.30 21.57 22.41
N PRO A 39 5.54 21.90 21.14
CA PRO A 39 4.68 21.43 20.06
C PRO A 39 4.79 19.91 19.92
N ASN A 40 3.65 19.23 19.78
CA ASN A 40 3.63 17.83 19.40
C ASN A 40 3.73 17.75 17.86
N VAL A 41 4.95 17.69 17.35
CA VAL A 41 5.22 17.63 15.92
C VAL A 41 5.04 16.20 15.43
N LYS A 42 4.07 15.99 14.55
CA LYS A 42 3.89 14.73 13.80
C LYS A 42 4.37 14.95 12.37
N LEU A 43 5.22 14.04 11.90
CA LEU A 43 5.77 14.07 10.56
C LEU A 43 5.11 12.97 9.72
N ASP A 44 4.17 13.38 8.87
CA ASP A 44 3.49 12.48 7.94
C ASP A 44 3.96 12.76 6.51
N TYR A 45 4.07 11.70 5.72
CA TYR A 45 4.45 11.76 4.32
C TYR A 45 3.23 11.46 3.46
N ILE A 46 2.91 12.33 2.51
CA ILE A 46 1.72 12.24 1.68
C ILE A 46 2.15 12.17 0.21
N ASP A 47 1.54 11.28 -0.57
CA ASP A 47 1.76 11.19 -2.03
C ASP A 47 0.91 12.20 -2.83
N ASP A 48 1.12 12.23 -4.16
CA ASP A 48 0.39 13.12 -5.08
C ASP A 48 -1.12 12.84 -5.09
N ASN A 49 -1.52 11.63 -4.68
CA ASN A 49 -2.90 11.18 -4.61
C ASN A 49 -3.55 11.48 -3.23
N GLY A 50 -2.80 12.05 -2.28
CA GLY A 50 -3.27 12.38 -0.94
C GLY A 50 -3.25 11.22 0.05
N HIS A 51 -2.63 10.08 -0.29
CA HIS A 51 -2.48 8.96 0.63
C HIS A 51 -1.30 9.16 1.57
N VAL A 52 -1.50 8.82 2.84
CA VAL A 52 -0.41 8.76 3.82
C VAL A 52 0.46 7.55 3.52
N LEU A 53 1.73 7.81 3.23
CA LEU A 53 2.73 6.80 2.89
C LEU A 53 3.33 6.16 4.13
N CYS A 54 3.59 4.86 4.07
CA CYS A 54 4.44 4.22 5.08
C CYS A 54 5.89 4.70 4.95
N ALA A 55 6.72 4.52 6.00
CA ALA A 55 8.12 4.96 6.00
C ALA A 55 8.94 4.43 4.80
N LYS A 56 8.70 3.17 4.38
CA LYS A 56 9.38 2.56 3.23
C LYS A 56 8.95 3.19 1.89
N GLU A 57 7.71 3.61 1.79
CA GLU A 57 7.18 4.24 0.59
C GLU A 57 7.55 5.71 0.53
N ALA A 58 7.52 6.40 1.67
CA ALA A 58 8.03 7.75 1.85
C ALA A 58 9.50 7.84 1.42
N PHE A 59 10.38 6.96 1.93
CA PHE A 59 11.78 6.93 1.52
C PHE A 59 11.92 6.74 0.00
N ARG A 60 11.23 5.74 -0.58
CA ARG A 60 11.26 5.51 -2.03
C ARG A 60 10.76 6.71 -2.84
N TYR A 61 9.69 7.37 -2.39
CA TYR A 61 9.13 8.54 -3.05
C TYR A 61 10.14 9.69 -3.02
N LEU A 62 10.72 10.00 -1.85
CA LEU A 62 11.78 10.99 -1.70
C LEU A 62 13.02 10.65 -2.54
N SER A 63 13.48 9.39 -2.54
CA SER A 63 14.63 8.96 -3.34
C SER A 63 14.40 9.11 -4.83
N HIS A 64 13.21 8.76 -5.35
CA HIS A 64 12.91 8.93 -6.78
C HIS A 64 12.80 10.41 -7.16
N LYS A 65 12.24 11.25 -6.29
CA LYS A 65 12.21 12.72 -6.49
C LYS A 65 13.64 13.29 -6.48
N PHE A 66 14.47 12.86 -5.54
CA PHE A 66 15.85 13.31 -5.40
C PHE A 66 16.76 12.88 -6.55
N HIS A 67 16.65 11.62 -7.00
CA HIS A 67 17.50 11.10 -8.08
C HIS A 67 16.93 11.30 -9.49
N GLY A 68 15.69 11.78 -9.62
CA GLY A 68 14.98 11.91 -10.90
C GLY A 68 14.68 10.58 -11.63
N LYS A 69 15.06 9.44 -11.04
CA LYS A 69 14.91 8.10 -11.63
C LYS A 69 13.69 7.41 -11.04
N GLY A 70 12.60 7.43 -11.79
CA GLY A 70 11.36 6.77 -11.39
C GLY A 70 11.41 5.24 -11.51
N PRO A 71 10.43 4.55 -10.90
CA PRO A 71 10.24 3.11 -11.11
C PRO A 71 9.78 2.84 -12.55
N GLY A 72 10.22 1.73 -13.14
CA GLY A 72 9.79 1.33 -14.49
C GLY A 72 8.29 1.02 -14.60
N LYS A 73 7.75 1.09 -15.82
CA LYS A 73 6.31 0.99 -16.16
C LYS A 73 5.58 -0.17 -15.46
N ASN A 74 6.08 -1.40 -15.57
CA ASN A 74 5.44 -2.57 -14.96
C ASN A 74 5.31 -2.46 -13.44
N LYS A 75 6.26 -1.78 -12.76
CA LYS A 75 6.20 -1.56 -11.31
C LYS A 75 5.17 -0.50 -10.94
N VAL A 76 4.99 0.51 -11.79
CA VAL A 76 3.96 1.55 -11.62
C VAL A 76 2.59 0.92 -11.79
N GLU A 77 2.34 0.21 -12.88
CA GLU A 77 1.06 -0.46 -13.17
C GLU A 77 0.68 -1.45 -12.06
N LYS A 78 1.62 -2.29 -11.61
CA LYS A 78 1.36 -3.23 -10.50
C LYS A 78 0.98 -2.52 -9.20
N ARG A 79 1.60 -1.37 -8.91
CA ARG A 79 1.30 -0.59 -7.69
C ARG A 79 -0.05 0.09 -7.81
N MET A 80 -0.37 0.67 -8.96
CA MET A 80 -1.66 1.29 -9.24
C MET A 80 -2.79 0.26 -9.07
N LYS A 81 -2.65 -0.92 -9.68
CA LYS A 81 -3.62 -2.02 -9.54
C LYS A 81 -3.78 -2.50 -8.09
N LYS A 82 -2.69 -2.55 -7.31
CA LYS A 82 -2.76 -2.89 -5.88
C LYS A 82 -3.55 -1.85 -5.10
N GLY A 83 -3.31 -0.56 -5.35
CA GLY A 83 -4.05 0.53 -4.72
C GLY A 83 -5.54 0.50 -5.07
N GLU A 84 -5.88 0.32 -6.34
CA GLU A 84 -7.27 0.16 -6.80
C GLU A 84 -7.96 -1.03 -6.14
N GLN A 85 -7.27 -2.17 -6.04
CA GLN A 85 -7.80 -3.35 -5.37
C GLN A 85 -8.03 -3.09 -3.88
N GLU A 86 -7.13 -2.40 -3.18
CA GLU A 86 -7.30 -2.07 -1.76
C GLU A 86 -8.47 -1.10 -1.54
N VAL A 87 -8.61 -0.09 -2.39
CA VAL A 87 -9.75 0.84 -2.37
C VAL A 87 -11.06 0.09 -2.61
N LEU A 88 -11.10 -0.77 -3.64
CA LEU A 88 -12.26 -1.58 -3.97
C LEU A 88 -12.65 -2.50 -2.80
N MET A 89 -11.68 -3.21 -2.23
CA MET A 89 -11.91 -4.11 -1.10
C MET A 89 -12.40 -3.37 0.15
N LYS A 90 -11.93 -2.13 0.37
CA LYS A 90 -12.41 -1.29 1.48
C LYS A 90 -13.82 -0.74 1.24
N GLN A 91 -14.20 -0.51 -0.01
CA GLN A 91 -15.54 -0.06 -0.40
C GLN A 91 -16.55 -1.20 -0.44
N MET A 92 -16.11 -2.44 -0.67
CA MET A 92 -16.98 -3.61 -0.72
C MET A 92 -17.56 -3.94 0.65
N SER A 93 -18.89 -4.04 0.71
CA SER A 93 -19.64 -4.56 1.86
C SER A 93 -19.20 -6.00 2.16
N SER A 94 -19.07 -6.35 3.44
CA SER A 94 -18.64 -7.66 3.93
C SER A 94 -19.59 -8.82 3.62
N THR A 95 -20.61 -8.60 2.79
CA THR A 95 -21.70 -9.54 2.54
C THR A 95 -21.44 -10.51 1.38
N ASP A 96 -20.67 -10.14 0.34
CA ASP A 96 -20.30 -11.09 -0.73
C ASP A 96 -19.08 -10.59 -1.53
N THR A 97 -18.25 -11.51 -2.01
CA THR A 97 -17.15 -11.16 -2.93
C THR A 97 -17.75 -10.81 -4.31
N PRO A 98 -17.08 -9.98 -5.13
CA PRO A 98 -17.57 -9.64 -6.47
C PRO A 98 -17.76 -10.87 -7.39
N LEU A 99 -17.14 -12.00 -7.05
CA LEU A 99 -17.31 -13.27 -7.75
C LEU A 99 -18.61 -14.01 -7.36
N GLY A 100 -19.38 -13.51 -6.38
CA GLY A 100 -20.60 -14.15 -5.87
C GLY A 100 -20.33 -15.43 -5.09
N THR A 101 -19.11 -15.58 -4.55
CA THR A 101 -18.65 -16.86 -4.00
C THR A 101 -19.46 -17.25 -2.77
N LEU A 102 -19.86 -16.29 -1.93
CA LEU A 102 -20.60 -16.59 -0.70
C LEU A 102 -22.00 -17.14 -1.03
N ASN A 103 -22.69 -16.53 -2.00
CA ASN A 103 -23.98 -17.00 -2.48
C ASN A 103 -23.90 -18.43 -3.04
N MET A 104 -22.87 -18.73 -3.82
CA MET A 104 -22.64 -20.08 -4.36
C MET A 104 -22.39 -21.11 -3.25
N LEU A 105 -21.60 -20.76 -2.22
CA LEU A 105 -21.34 -21.65 -1.09
C LEU A 105 -22.60 -21.90 -0.26
N GLN A 106 -23.40 -20.88 0.00
CA GLN A 106 -24.69 -21.02 0.69
C GLN A 106 -25.67 -21.89 -0.10
N ALA A 107 -25.72 -21.73 -1.43
CA ALA A 107 -26.54 -22.59 -2.29
C ALA A 107 -26.12 -24.06 -2.18
N LYS A 108 -24.80 -24.33 -2.17
CA LYS A 108 -24.29 -25.71 -2.02
C LYS A 108 -24.62 -26.29 -0.65
N GLN A 109 -24.48 -25.53 0.44
CA GLN A 109 -24.87 -25.97 1.79
C GLN A 109 -26.35 -26.35 1.88
N ARG A 110 -27.24 -25.57 1.23
CA ARG A 110 -28.68 -25.87 1.18
C ARG A 110 -28.96 -27.12 0.35
N GLU A 111 -28.28 -27.29 -0.78
CA GLU A 111 -28.42 -28.46 -1.66
C GLU A 111 -27.95 -29.75 -0.98
N THR A 112 -26.78 -29.74 -0.34
CA THR A 112 -26.22 -30.90 0.38
C THR A 112 -26.78 -31.08 1.78
N GLN A 113 -27.59 -30.11 2.25
CA GLN A 113 -28.10 -30.03 3.61
C GLN A 113 -27.00 -30.16 4.68
N SER A 114 -25.79 -29.70 4.36
CA SER A 114 -24.64 -29.77 5.25
C SER A 114 -24.25 -28.37 5.73
N ALA A 115 -23.93 -28.25 7.01
CA ALA A 115 -23.47 -26.98 7.60
C ALA A 115 -22.10 -26.53 7.04
N TYR A 116 -21.37 -27.40 6.33
CA TYR A 116 -20.05 -27.15 5.76
C TYR A 116 -20.02 -27.44 4.26
N VAL A 117 -19.09 -26.81 3.55
CA VAL A 117 -18.73 -27.10 2.15
C VAL A 117 -17.27 -27.51 2.12
N VAL A 118 -16.95 -28.66 1.52
CA VAL A 118 -15.57 -29.09 1.31
C VAL A 118 -15.06 -28.47 0.01
N LEU A 119 -14.14 -27.51 0.12
CA LEU A 119 -13.44 -26.94 -1.02
C LEU A 119 -12.22 -27.81 -1.31
N SER A 120 -12.28 -28.64 -2.34
CA SER A 120 -11.15 -29.48 -2.72
C SER A 120 -10.04 -28.62 -3.36
N GLY A 121 -9.07 -28.20 -2.55
CA GLY A 121 -7.82 -27.64 -3.01
C GLY A 121 -6.73 -28.71 -2.99
N SER A 122 -6.41 -29.28 -4.16
CA SER A 122 -5.16 -29.98 -4.47
C SER A 122 -4.43 -30.71 -3.31
N LYS A 123 -4.91 -31.90 -2.96
CA LYS A 123 -4.14 -33.16 -2.77
C LYS A 123 -5.12 -34.23 -2.30
N GLN A 124 -5.14 -35.34 -3.02
CA GLN A 124 -5.87 -36.56 -2.70
C GLN A 124 -5.76 -36.91 -1.20
N LEU A 125 -6.90 -36.97 -0.51
CA LEU A 125 -7.07 -37.92 0.58
C LEU A 125 -8.35 -38.70 0.29
N HIS A 126 -8.16 -39.95 -0.05
CA HIS A 126 -9.18 -40.95 -0.30
C HIS A 126 -10.27 -40.91 0.76
N GLN A 127 -11.53 -40.75 0.35
CA GLN A 127 -12.62 -41.37 1.08
C GLN A 127 -12.99 -42.63 0.32
N ALA A 128 -12.58 -43.76 0.89
CA ALA A 128 -12.85 -45.08 0.38
C ALA A 128 -14.36 -45.25 0.14
N ALA A 129 -14.67 -45.85 -1.00
CA ALA A 129 -16.03 -46.15 -1.42
C ALA A 129 -16.78 -46.99 -0.37
N SER A 130 -17.98 -46.54 0.01
CA SER A 130 -19.03 -47.43 0.53
C SER A 130 -20.13 -47.53 -0.52
N ILE A 131 -19.88 -48.33 -1.56
CA ILE A 131 -20.92 -48.79 -2.48
C ILE A 131 -21.70 -49.87 -1.73
N SER A 132 -22.84 -49.50 -1.13
CA SER A 132 -23.78 -50.47 -0.60
C SER A 132 -24.43 -51.22 -1.77
N LYS A 133 -23.85 -52.38 -2.15
CA LYS A 133 -24.53 -53.37 -2.97
C LYS A 133 -25.42 -54.21 -2.04
N THR A 134 -26.69 -53.90 -1.97
CA THR A 134 -27.70 -54.87 -1.54
C THR A 134 -28.10 -55.71 -2.76
N LYS A 135 -27.74 -56.99 -2.75
CA LYS A 135 -28.35 -58.05 -3.55
C LYS A 135 -29.02 -59.04 -2.58
N LEU A 136 -30.34 -59.10 -2.59
CA LEU A 136 -31.19 -60.24 -2.99
C LEU A 136 -32.65 -59.88 -2.70
#